data_AF-A0A4D4K6G1-F1
#
_entry.id   AF-A0A4D4K6G1-F1
#
_cell.length_a   1.000
_cell.length_b   1.000
_cell.length_c   1.000
_cell.angle_alpha   90.00
_cell.angle_beta   90.00
_cell.angle_gamma   90.00
#
_symmetry.space_group_name_H-M   'P 1'
#
loop_
_entity.id
_entity.type
_entity.pdbx_description
1 polymer ?
#
loop_
_entity_poly.entity_id
_entity_poly.type
_entity_poly.pdbx_seq_one_letter_code
_entity_poly.pdbx_strand_id
1 'polypeptide(L)'
;MQAFADARGGRSVPVSEAVQARVPVFGVNTTGYAATSIDTGRPNRYEIGGFSDKLFTMVGLLSESDRGGRVAWPWERLGEAA
;
A
#
# COMPACT_ATOMS: atom_id res chain seq x y z
N MET A 1 1.97 -15.71 5.46
CA MET A 1 1.37 -15.02 4.30
C MET A 1 -0.12 -15.29 4.30
N GLN A 2 -0.94 -14.25 4.39
CA GLN A 2 -2.38 -14.41 4.14
C GLN A 2 -2.53 -14.74 2.65
N ALA A 3 -3.30 -15.77 2.33
CA ALA A 3 -3.43 -16.27 0.96
C ALA A 3 -4.90 -16.30 0.59
N PHE A 4 -5.22 -15.82 -0.61
CA PHE A 4 -6.58 -15.75 -1.11
C PHE A 4 -6.85 -16.95 -2.01
N ALA A 5 -8.11 -17.39 -2.07
CA ALA A 5 -8.51 -18.44 -2.99
C ALA A 5 -8.45 -17.93 -4.43
N ASP A 6 -7.82 -18.67 -5.32
CA ASP A 6 -7.91 -18.43 -6.75
C ASP A 6 -9.37 -18.54 -7.21
N ALA A 7 -9.87 -17.48 -7.85
CA ALA A 7 -11.21 -17.42 -8.42
C ALA A 7 -11.46 -18.48 -9.52
N ARG A 8 -10.41 -19.08 -10.08
CA ARG A 8 -10.49 -20.04 -11.20
C ARG A 8 -10.25 -21.50 -10.83
N GLY A 9 -9.93 -21.81 -9.58
CA GLY A 9 -9.82 -23.21 -9.17
C GLY A 9 -8.96 -23.45 -7.95
N GLY A 10 -9.51 -23.22 -6.76
CA GLY A 10 -9.15 -23.86 -5.48
C GLY A 10 -7.71 -23.74 -4.96
N ARG A 11 -6.77 -23.23 -5.76
CA ARG A 11 -5.37 -23.08 -5.41
C ARG A 11 -5.20 -21.79 -4.63
N SER A 12 -4.50 -21.87 -3.50
CA SER A 12 -4.14 -20.70 -2.73
C SER A 12 -3.07 -19.91 -3.48
N VAL A 13 -3.29 -18.62 -3.69
CA VAL A 13 -2.34 -17.72 -4.36
C VAL A 13 -1.92 -16.58 -3.41
N PRO A 14 -0.68 -16.10 -3.49
CA PRO A 14 -0.23 -14.93 -2.74
C PRO A 14 -1.13 -13.72 -3.01
N VAL A 15 -1.35 -12.86 -2.00
CA VAL A 15 -2.15 -11.63 -2.14
C VAL A 15 -1.68 -10.78 -3.32
N SER A 16 -0.36 -10.66 -3.48
CA SER A 16 0.25 -9.86 -4.55
C SER A 16 -0.06 -10.39 -5.96
N GLU A 17 -0.51 -11.64 -6.09
CA GLU A 17 -0.95 -12.27 -7.34
C GLU A 17 -2.48 -12.29 -7.47
N ALA A 18 -3.18 -12.52 -6.36
CA ALA A 18 -4.64 -12.58 -6.33
C ALA A 18 -5.29 -11.23 -6.66
N VAL A 19 -4.67 -10.13 -6.23
CA VAL A 19 -5.18 -8.78 -6.45
C VAL A 19 -4.66 -8.24 -7.78
N GLN A 20 -5.55 -7.64 -8.57
CA GLN A 20 -5.21 -7.02 -9.85
C GLN A 20 -4.12 -5.95 -9.68
N ALA A 21 -3.17 -5.87 -10.62
CA ALA A 21 -1.98 -5.03 -10.48
C ALA A 21 -2.28 -3.53 -10.30
N ARG A 22 -3.38 -3.04 -10.89
CA ARG A 22 -3.81 -1.63 -10.78
C ARG A 22 -4.48 -1.27 -9.45
N VAL A 23 -4.86 -2.26 -8.65
CA VAL A 23 -5.53 -2.04 -7.37
C VAL A 23 -4.45 -1.94 -6.29
N PRO A 24 -4.35 -0.82 -5.56
CA PRO A 24 -3.38 -0.68 -4.48
C PRO A 24 -3.70 -1.60 -3.31
N VAL A 25 -2.65 -2.19 -2.75
CA VAL A 25 -2.70 -3.02 -1.55
C VAL A 25 -1.78 -2.40 -0.51
N PHE A 26 -2.34 -2.17 0.67
CA PHE A 26 -1.62 -1.60 1.82
C PHE A 26 -1.49 -2.67 2.91
N GLY A 27 -0.26 -3.14 3.11
CA GLY A 27 0.12 -3.94 4.28
C GLY A 27 0.43 -3.04 5.47
N VAL A 28 0.01 -3.47 6.66
CA VAL A 28 0.26 -2.74 7.90
C VAL A 28 1.10 -3.60 8.82
N ASN A 29 2.38 -3.25 8.98
CA ASN A 29 3.30 -3.96 9.84
C ASN A 29 3.24 -3.40 11.26
N THR A 30 2.50 -4.07 12.13
CA THR A 30 2.43 -3.73 13.56
C THR A 30 3.54 -4.39 14.39
N THR A 31 4.31 -5.29 13.80
CA THR A 31 5.38 -6.05 14.46
C THR A 31 6.76 -5.38 14.38
N GLY A 32 6.87 -4.20 13.75
CA GLY A 32 8.13 -3.46 13.61
C GLY A 32 8.88 -3.80 12.31
N TYR A 33 10.17 -4.13 12.40
CA TYR A 33 11.05 -4.42 11.25
C TYR A 33 10.93 -5.86 10.71
N ALA A 34 9.81 -6.53 10.96
CA ALA A 34 9.57 -7.86 10.41
C ALA A 34 9.46 -7.82 8.88
N ALA A 35 9.75 -8.96 8.23
CA ALA A 35 9.58 -9.10 6.79
C ALA A 35 8.12 -8.82 6.40
N THR A 36 7.93 -8.10 5.27
CA THR A 36 6.61 -7.81 4.73
C THR A 36 5.87 -9.09 4.35
N SER A 37 4.54 -9.06 4.51
CA SER A 37 3.66 -10.17 4.14
C SER A 37 3.21 -10.12 2.68
N ILE A 38 3.55 -9.04 1.96
CA ILE A 38 3.24 -8.80 0.55
C ILE A 38 4.52 -8.57 -0.25
N ASP A 39 4.51 -8.93 -1.53
CA ASP A 39 5.61 -8.62 -2.44
C ASP A 39 5.60 -7.13 -2.80
N THR A 40 6.39 -6.32 -2.07
CA THR A 40 6.57 -4.87 -2.30
C THR A 40 7.46 -4.53 -3.50
N GLY A 41 8.06 -5.52 -4.17
CA GLY A 41 8.79 -5.32 -5.42
C GLY A 41 7.88 -5.07 -6.62
N ARG A 42 6.56 -5.20 -6.44
CA ARG A 42 5.54 -4.98 -7.48
C ARG A 42 4.89 -3.60 -7.33
N PRO A 43 4.43 -3.00 -8.45
CA PRO A 43 3.70 -1.74 -8.40
C PRO A 43 2.44 -1.86 -7.55
N ASN A 44 2.07 -0.76 -6.87
CA ASN A 44 0.87 -0.66 -6.04
C ASN A 44 0.83 -1.67 -4.87
N ARG A 45 1.99 -2.03 -4.32
CA ARG A 45 2.15 -2.88 -3.13
C ARG A 45 2.97 -2.12 -2.09
N TYR A 46 2.30 -1.62 -1.07
CA TYR A 46 2.92 -0.75 -0.07
C TYR A 46 2.85 -1.39 1.31
N GLU A 47 3.97 -1.40 2.04
CA GLU A 47 4.01 -1.80 3.44
C GLU A 47 4.23 -0.55 4.30
N ILE A 48 3.37 -0.33 5.30
CA ILE A 48 3.46 0.80 6.23
C ILE A 48 3.70 0.25 7.64
N GLY A 49 4.75 0.74 8.29
CA GLY A 49 5.08 0.38 9.67
C GLY A 49 4.23 1.16 10.69
N GLY A 50 3.76 0.45 11.71
CA GLY A 50 3.00 1.01 12.83
C GLY A 50 1.52 1.27 12.52
N PHE A 51 0.76 1.62 13.56
CA PHE A 51 -0.66 1.91 13.47
C PHE A 51 -0.98 3.23 14.16
N SER A 52 -1.06 4.31 13.37
CA SER A 52 -1.29 5.68 13.85
C SER A 52 -2.01 6.50 12.78
N ASP A 53 -2.47 7.71 13.11
CA ASP A 53 -3.12 8.62 12.15
C ASP A 53 -2.26 8.94 10.91
N LYS A 54 -0.94 8.82 11.03
CA LYS A 54 -0.01 8.99 9.91
C LYS A 54 -0.17 7.89 8.86
N LEU A 55 -0.58 6.68 9.24
CA LEU A 55 -0.89 5.60 8.32
C LEU A 55 -2.03 6.00 7.39
N PHE A 56 -3.12 6.54 7.92
CA PHE A 56 -4.27 6.94 7.11
C PHE A 56 -3.94 8.13 6.20
N THR A 57 -3.10 9.05 6.67
CA THR A 57 -2.54 10.11 5.82
C THR A 57 -1.78 9.51 4.63
N MET A 58 -0.89 8.55 4.88
CA MET A 58 -0.09 7.88 3.83
C MET A 58 -0.96 7.11 2.83
N VAL A 59 -1.98 6.38 3.30
CA VAL A 59 -2.94 5.67 2.44
C VAL A 59 -3.64 6.63 1.49
N GLY A 60 -4.07 7.81 2.00
CA GLY A 60 -4.71 8.85 1.18
C GLY A 60 -3.78 9.37 0.08
N LEU A 61 -2.56 9.76 0.44
CA LEU A 61 -1.56 10.28 -0.50
C LEU A 61 -1.23 9.24 -1.58
N LEU A 62 -0.88 8.02 -1.19
CA LEU A 62 -0.52 6.97 -2.16
C LEU A 62 -1.70 6.60 -3.07
N SER A 63 -2.93 6.55 -2.55
CA SER A 63 -4.12 6.28 -3.37
C SER A 63 -4.40 7.38 -4.40
N GLU A 64 -4.07 8.63 -4.07
CA GLU A 64 -4.20 9.75 -5.01
C GLU A 64 -3.11 9.71 -6.09
N SER A 65 -1.86 9.40 -5.70
CA SER A 65 -0.75 9.17 -6.64
C SER A 65 -1.08 8.08 -7.65
N ASP A 66 -1.61 6.94 -7.18
CA ASP A 66 -1.92 5.78 -8.03
C ASP A 66 -3.06 6.05 -9.03
N ARG A 67 -3.88 7.09 -8.79
CA ARG A 67 -4.90 7.57 -9.74
C ARG A 67 -4.33 8.50 -10.82
N GLY A 68 -3.01 8.69 -10.86
CA GLY A 68 -2.34 9.63 -11.76
C GLY A 68 -2.41 11.08 -11.28
N GLY A 69 -2.83 11.32 -10.04
CA GLY A 69 -2.80 12.64 -9.42
C GLY A 69 -1.38 13.01 -9.00
N ARG A 70 -0.98 14.27 -9.20
CA ARG A 70 0.23 14.78 -8.56
C ARG A 70 -0.07 15.01 -7.08
N VAL A 71 0.42 14.12 -6.23
CA VAL A 71 0.37 14.31 -4.79
C VAL A 71 1.29 15.47 -4.41
N ALA A 72 0.72 16.49 -3.78
CA ALA A 72 1.49 17.54 -3.12
C ALA A 72 1.83 17.09 -1.69
N TRP A 73 3.12 16.96 -1.40
CA TRP A 73 3.54 16.54 -0.07
C TRP A 73 3.22 17.62 0.97
N PRO A 74 2.96 17.25 2.24
CA PRO A 74 2.58 18.21 3.27
C PRO A 74 3.58 19.37 3.45
N TRP A 75 4.87 19.12 3.24
CA TRP A 75 5.92 20.15 3.32
C TRP A 75 5.98 21.07 2.09
N GLU A 76 5.51 20.62 0.92
CA GLU A 76 5.45 21.46 -0.28
C GLU A 76 4.41 22.58 -0.10
N ARG A 77 3.27 22.27 0.53
CA ARG A 77 2.24 23.26 0.86
C ARG A 77 2.67 24.28 1.91
N LEU A 78 3.64 23.95 2.76
CA LEU A 78 4.16 24.88 3.77
C LEU A 78 5.12 25.92 3.16
N GLY A 79 5.77 25.61 2.03
CA GLY A 79 6.69 26.52 1.34
C GLY A 79 6.02 27.59 0.48
N GLU A 80 4.74 27.44 0.16
CA GLU A 80 3.96 28.40 -0.66
C GLU A 80 3.34 29.54 0.16
N ALA A 81 3.40 29.43 1.49
CA ALA A 81 2.82 30.40 2.44
C ALA A 81 3.88 31.32 3.11
N ALA A 82 5.13 31.28 2.64
CA ALA A 82 6.24 32.11 3.12
C ALA A 82 6.73 33.05 2.01
#